data_AF-A0A8T5T0Q4-F1
#
_entry.id   AF-A0A8T5T0Q4-F1
#
_cell.length_a   1.000
_cell.length_b   1.000
_cell.length_c   1.000
_cell.angle_alpha   90.00
_cell.angle_beta   90.00
_cell.angle_gamma   90.00
#
_symmetry.space_group_name_H-M   'P 1'
#
loop_
_entity.id
_entity.type
_entity.pdbx_description
1 polymer ?
#
loop_
_entity_poly.entity_id
_entity_poly.type
_entity_poly.pdbx_seq_one_letter_code
_entity_poly.pdbx_strand_id
1 'polypeptide(L)'
;MSYSSESSPEIYHLANQLQRINYLGNVQTIQIEFEFVSEDKKTELEAIFADSTSIGKFKSDMIILEQITGRDMLEIINTLHNVNVIFNDLSVIESITALVEISYKNETYFVVVAYNPNTNGLELISTSESRLYFELLNFIRTKWALSKTFIK
;
A
#
# COMPACT_ATOMS: atom_id res chain seq x y z
N MET A 1 27.26 1.54 -13.71
CA MET A 1 26.14 1.24 -14.62
C MET A 1 25.01 2.18 -14.25
N SER A 2 24.68 3.11 -15.14
CA SER A 2 23.57 4.05 -14.95
C SER A 2 22.26 3.34 -15.31
N TYR A 3 21.51 2.89 -14.31
CA TYR A 3 20.16 2.40 -14.51
C TYR A 3 19.25 3.61 -14.74
N SER A 4 19.12 4.04 -15.99
CA SER A 4 17.98 4.85 -16.42
C SER A 4 16.83 3.89 -16.72
N SER A 5 16.20 3.34 -15.69
CA SER A 5 14.86 2.77 -15.85
C SER A 5 13.90 3.95 -15.79
N GLU A 6 13.31 4.35 -16.91
CA GLU A 6 12.07 5.12 -16.86
C GLU A 6 11.07 4.29 -16.06
N SER A 7 10.81 4.69 -14.81
CA SER A 7 9.86 3.97 -13.97
C SER A 7 8.51 3.98 -14.69
N SER A 8 7.91 2.81 -14.88
CA SER A 8 6.72 2.67 -15.73
C SER A 8 5.59 3.58 -15.22
N PRO A 9 4.71 4.08 -16.13
CA PRO A 9 3.52 4.85 -15.73
C PRO A 9 2.66 4.13 -14.68
N GLU A 10 2.68 2.81 -14.67
CA GLU A 10 1.98 1.94 -13.73
C GLU A 10 2.56 2.00 -12.31
N ILE A 11 3.89 2.04 -12.16
CA ILE A 11 4.55 2.21 -10.85
C ILE A 11 4.13 3.55 -10.24
N TYR A 12 4.18 4.63 -11.02
CA TYR A 12 3.78 5.96 -10.53
C TYR A 12 2.28 6.02 -10.24
N HIS A 13 1.46 5.40 -11.09
CA HIS A 13 0.03 5.33 -10.87
C HIS A 13 -0.29 4.65 -9.53
N LEU A 14 0.27 3.48 -9.29
CA LEU A 14 0.05 2.72 -8.05
C LEU A 14 0.63 3.43 -6.83
N ALA A 15 1.84 4.01 -6.95
CA ALA A 15 2.43 4.82 -5.88
C ALA A 15 1.53 6.00 -5.49
N ASN A 16 0.94 6.69 -6.48
CA ASN A 16 -0.05 7.74 -6.23
C ASN A 16 -1.29 7.20 -5.51
N GLN A 17 -1.78 6.02 -5.86
CA GLN A 17 -2.93 5.42 -5.16
C GLN A 17 -2.60 5.10 -3.69
N LEU A 18 -1.41 4.59 -3.42
CA LEU A 18 -0.96 4.34 -2.04
C LEU A 18 -0.76 5.64 -1.26
N GLN A 19 -0.24 6.69 -1.91
CA GLN A 19 -0.16 8.02 -1.30
C GLN A 19 -1.55 8.59 -0.98
N ARG A 20 -2.58 8.29 -1.78
CA ARG A 20 -3.97 8.68 -1.47
C ARG A 20 -4.49 8.03 -0.18
N ILE A 21 -3.95 6.89 0.25
CA ILE A 21 -4.31 6.26 1.54
C ILE A 21 -3.88 7.15 2.71
N ASN A 22 -2.76 7.88 2.59
CA ASN A 22 -2.31 8.84 3.60
C ASN A 22 -3.29 10.01 3.82
N TYR A 23 -4.26 10.24 2.91
CA TYR A 23 -5.32 11.25 3.12
C TYR A 23 -6.43 10.77 4.07
N LEU A 24 -6.52 9.46 4.31
CA LEU A 24 -7.47 8.90 5.26
C LEU A 24 -7.05 9.22 6.70
N GLY A 25 -5.75 9.14 6.97
CA GLY A 25 -5.13 9.34 8.27
C GLY A 25 -3.66 8.96 8.25
N ASN A 26 -3.09 8.71 9.43
CA ASN A 26 -1.70 8.29 9.57
C ASN A 26 -1.56 6.78 9.27
N VAL A 27 -0.84 6.43 8.21
CA VAL A 27 -0.67 5.03 7.79
C VAL A 27 0.43 4.38 8.62
N GLN A 28 0.04 3.37 9.40
CA GLN A 28 0.94 2.64 10.29
C GLN A 28 1.67 1.54 9.52
N THR A 29 0.97 0.81 8.65
CA THR A 29 1.55 -0.25 7.83
C THR A 29 0.86 -0.35 6.48
N ILE A 30 1.60 -0.82 5.46
CA ILE A 30 1.07 -1.29 4.18
C ILE A 30 1.52 -2.74 3.98
N GLN A 31 0.62 -3.58 3.50
CA GLN A 31 0.83 -4.97 3.14
C GLN A 31 0.46 -5.14 1.66
N ILE A 32 1.40 -5.64 0.86
CA ILE A 32 1.20 -5.92 -0.56
C ILE A 32 1.09 -7.44 -0.70
N GLU A 33 -0.09 -7.91 -1.07
CA GLU A 33 -0.44 -9.32 -1.20
C GLU A 33 -0.38 -9.74 -2.67
N PHE A 34 0.15 -10.93 -2.93
CA PHE A 34 0.30 -11.49 -4.27
C PHE A 34 -0.60 -12.73 -4.45
N GLU A 35 -1.19 -12.88 -5.64
CA GLU A 35 -2.11 -14.00 -5.95
C GLU A 35 -1.38 -15.37 -5.92
N PHE A 36 -0.18 -15.41 -6.50
CA PHE A 36 0.69 -16.59 -6.47
C PHE A 36 2.15 -16.16 -6.62
N VAL A 37 3.02 -16.68 -5.76
CA VAL A 37 4.46 -16.47 -5.85
C VAL A 37 5.14 -17.83 -6.00
N SER A 38 5.78 -18.06 -7.13
CA SER A 38 6.59 -19.27 -7.35
C SER A 38 7.85 -19.24 -6.48
N GLU A 39 8.39 -20.41 -6.12
CA GLU A 39 9.51 -20.53 -5.17
C GLU A 39 10.78 -19.78 -5.61
N ASP A 40 11.05 -19.71 -6.92
CA ASP A 40 12.14 -18.90 -7.48
C ASP A 40 11.93 -17.41 -7.17
N LYS A 41 10.70 -16.91 -7.35
CA LYS A 41 10.34 -15.52 -7.05
C LYS A 41 10.31 -15.23 -5.56
N LYS A 42 9.91 -16.19 -4.72
CA LYS A 42 10.03 -16.07 -3.25
C LYS A 42 11.48 -15.87 -2.85
N THR A 43 12.40 -16.65 -3.41
CA THR A 43 13.83 -16.53 -3.12
C THR A 43 14.37 -15.16 -3.53
N GLU A 44 13.97 -14.64 -4.70
CA GLU A 44 14.34 -13.28 -5.15
C GLU A 44 13.77 -12.19 -4.23
N LEU A 45 12.50 -12.30 -3.83
CA LEU A 45 11.85 -11.38 -2.89
C LEU A 45 12.51 -11.41 -1.51
N GLU A 46 12.78 -12.60 -0.98
CA GLU A 46 13.49 -12.76 0.28
C GLU A 46 14.88 -12.12 0.19
N ALA A 47 15.62 -12.30 -0.89
CA ALA A 47 16.94 -11.69 -1.04
C ALA A 47 16.87 -10.14 -1.05
N ILE A 48 15.88 -9.57 -1.77
CA ILE A 48 15.72 -8.12 -1.90
C ILE A 48 15.19 -7.48 -0.60
N PHE A 49 14.24 -8.14 0.06
CA PHE A 49 13.59 -7.64 1.28
C PHE A 49 14.19 -8.22 2.58
N ALA A 50 15.31 -8.96 2.50
CA ALA A 50 16.14 -9.33 3.64
C ALA A 50 17.16 -8.24 4.00
N ASP A 51 17.50 -7.37 3.05
CA ASP A 51 18.61 -6.45 3.23
C ASP A 51 18.25 -5.29 4.16
N SER A 52 19.22 -4.89 4.98
CA SER A 52 19.20 -3.93 6.09
C SER A 52 18.73 -2.49 5.76
N THR A 53 18.25 -2.25 4.54
CA THR A 53 17.84 -0.94 4.00
C THR A 53 16.48 -0.46 4.50
N SER A 54 15.72 -1.28 5.25
CA SER A 54 14.46 -0.91 5.92
C SER A 54 13.30 -0.53 5.01
N ILE A 55 13.36 -0.86 3.71
CA ILE A 55 12.30 -0.56 2.74
C ILE A 55 11.05 -1.39 3.02
N GLY A 56 11.20 -2.66 3.43
CA GLY A 56 10.11 -3.57 3.75
C GLY A 56 10.59 -4.96 4.13
N LYS A 57 9.68 -5.85 4.53
CA LYS A 57 9.97 -7.26 4.85
C LYS A 57 9.06 -8.16 4.01
N PHE A 58 9.62 -9.16 3.34
CA PHE A 58 8.83 -10.20 2.70
C PHE A 58 8.54 -11.33 3.69
N LYS A 59 7.27 -11.72 3.84
CA LYS A 59 6.83 -12.77 4.75
C LYS A 59 5.51 -13.36 4.29
N SER A 60 5.37 -14.68 4.27
CA SER A 60 4.09 -15.35 3.96
C SER A 60 3.44 -14.82 2.68
N ASP A 61 4.23 -14.74 1.60
CA ASP A 61 3.77 -14.28 0.28
C ASP A 61 3.23 -12.84 0.25
N MET A 62 3.67 -11.99 1.18
CA MET A 62 3.35 -10.56 1.20
C MET A 62 4.58 -9.70 1.52
N ILE A 63 4.60 -8.47 1.00
CA ILE A 63 5.57 -7.45 1.42
C ILE A 63 4.92 -6.57 2.48
N ILE A 64 5.59 -6.37 3.61
CA ILE A 64 5.15 -5.52 4.72
C ILE A 64 6.04 -4.28 4.81
N LEU A 65 5.42 -3.11 4.75
CA LEU A 65 6.05 -1.79 4.93
C LEU A 65 5.57 -1.20 6.27
N GLU A 66 6.49 -0.88 7.20
CA GLU A 66 6.18 -0.39 8.55
C GLU A 66 6.47 1.11 8.72
N GLN A 67 5.65 1.82 9.50
CA GLN A 67 5.77 3.24 9.88
C GLN A 67 5.90 4.19 8.68
N ILE A 68 4.78 4.39 7.97
CA ILE A 68 4.68 5.33 6.84
C ILE A 68 4.27 6.73 7.34
N THR A 69 4.78 7.14 8.50
CA THR A 69 4.71 8.54 8.93
C THR A 69 5.66 9.35 8.05
N GLY A 70 5.16 9.91 6.95
CA GLY A 70 5.93 10.81 6.10
C GLY A 70 7.12 10.19 5.36
N ARG A 71 7.16 8.87 5.16
CA ARG A 71 8.16 8.26 4.27
C ARG A 71 7.86 8.55 2.81
N ASP A 72 8.93 8.92 2.11
CA ASP A 72 8.93 9.44 0.76
C ASP A 72 8.23 8.48 -0.21
N MET A 73 7.40 9.05 -1.08
CA MET A 73 6.87 8.42 -2.29
C MET A 73 7.92 7.56 -3.02
N LEU A 74 9.20 7.92 -2.90
CA LEU A 74 10.35 7.16 -3.37
C LEU A 74 10.46 5.73 -2.82
N GLU A 75 10.17 5.47 -1.55
CA GLU A 75 10.24 4.10 -0.99
C GLU A 75 9.13 3.21 -1.56
N ILE A 76 7.93 3.77 -1.73
CA ILE A 76 6.81 3.08 -2.39
C ILE A 76 7.19 2.80 -3.85
N ILE A 77 7.70 3.80 -4.57
CA ILE A 77 8.16 3.64 -5.96
C ILE A 77 9.25 2.57 -6.05
N ASN A 78 10.24 2.58 -5.15
CA ASN A 78 11.32 1.60 -5.13
C ASN A 78 10.80 0.19 -4.83
N THR A 79 9.86 0.05 -3.90
CA THR A 79 9.21 -1.24 -3.61
C THR A 79 8.50 -1.78 -4.84
N LEU A 80 7.67 -0.95 -5.48
CA LEU A 80 6.95 -1.33 -6.70
C LEU A 80 7.90 -1.59 -7.87
N HIS A 81 9.00 -0.86 -7.96
CA HIS A 81 10.04 -1.11 -8.96
C HIS A 81 10.68 -2.48 -8.75
N ASN A 82 11.04 -2.84 -7.51
CA ASN A 82 11.60 -4.14 -7.19
C ASN A 82 10.61 -5.28 -7.51
N VAL A 83 9.33 -5.11 -7.16
CA VAL A 83 8.27 -6.05 -7.55
C VAL A 83 8.23 -6.21 -9.07
N ASN A 84 8.20 -5.09 -9.81
CA ASN A 84 8.19 -5.13 -11.27
C ASN A 84 9.45 -5.77 -11.86
N VAL A 85 10.63 -5.60 -11.26
CA VAL A 85 11.85 -6.27 -11.73
C VAL A 85 11.79 -7.79 -11.54
N ILE A 86 11.24 -8.24 -10.41
CA ILE A 86 11.14 -9.66 -10.07
C ILE A 86 10.09 -10.36 -10.94
N PHE A 87 8.89 -9.79 -11.02
CA PHE A 87 7.75 -10.42 -11.69
C PHE A 87 7.61 -10.02 -13.17
N ASN A 88 8.25 -8.93 -13.59
CA ASN A 88 8.03 -8.28 -14.88
C ASN A 88 6.56 -7.93 -15.16
N ASP A 89 5.77 -7.79 -14.10
CA ASP A 89 4.35 -7.49 -14.11
C ASP A 89 3.91 -7.03 -12.71
N LEU A 90 3.13 -5.95 -12.63
CA LEU A 90 2.52 -5.47 -11.39
C LEU A 90 1.10 -6.02 -11.17
N SER A 91 0.50 -6.64 -12.19
CA SER A 91 -0.84 -7.26 -12.10
C SER A 91 -0.88 -8.44 -11.13
N VAL A 92 0.29 -8.98 -10.77
CA VAL A 92 0.48 -10.01 -9.74
C VAL A 92 0.08 -9.54 -8.32
N ILE A 93 -0.02 -8.22 -8.11
CA ILE A 93 -0.50 -7.66 -6.85
C ILE A 93 -2.02 -7.83 -6.80
N GLU A 94 -2.48 -8.71 -5.91
CA GLU A 94 -3.90 -9.02 -5.73
C GLU A 94 -4.59 -7.91 -4.93
N SER A 95 -3.97 -7.53 -3.80
CA SER A 95 -4.56 -6.60 -2.83
C SER A 95 -3.46 -5.85 -2.10
N ILE A 96 -3.78 -4.62 -1.70
CA ILE A 96 -2.93 -3.82 -0.83
C ILE A 96 -3.71 -3.42 0.41
N THR A 97 -3.37 -4.02 1.54
CA THR A 97 -4.02 -3.77 2.83
C THR A 97 -3.23 -2.74 3.62
N ALA A 98 -3.89 -1.76 4.22
CA ALA A 98 -3.24 -0.73 5.03
C ALA A 98 -3.92 -0.58 6.40
N LEU A 99 -3.11 -0.53 7.46
CA LEU A 99 -3.56 -0.13 8.79
C LEU A 99 -3.42 1.39 8.92
N VAL A 100 -4.54 2.07 9.12
CA VAL A 100 -4.60 3.53 9.17
C VAL A 100 -5.15 3.99 10.50
N GLU A 101 -4.43 4.88 11.15
CA GLU A 101 -4.89 5.63 12.30
C GLU A 101 -5.61 6.89 11.83
N ILE A 102 -6.91 7.00 12.11
CA ILE A 102 -7.76 8.11 11.66
C ILE A 102 -8.26 8.92 12.85
N SER A 103 -8.43 10.23 12.62
CA SER A 103 -9.13 11.10 13.57
C SER A 103 -10.57 11.31 13.12
N TYR A 104 -11.53 10.86 13.93
CA TYR A 104 -12.96 11.00 13.69
C TYR A 104 -13.65 11.51 14.94
N LYS A 105 -14.43 12.61 14.83
CA LYS A 105 -15.11 13.26 15.97
C LYS A 105 -14.20 13.54 17.18
N ASN A 106 -12.94 13.93 16.92
CA ASN A 106 -11.89 14.21 17.91
C ASN A 106 -11.38 12.98 18.69
N GLU A 107 -11.73 11.77 18.26
CA GLU A 107 -11.18 10.52 18.77
C GLU A 107 -10.33 9.83 17.70
N THR A 108 -9.38 9.01 18.16
CA THR A 108 -8.50 8.23 17.28
C THR A 108 -9.02 6.81 17.15
N TYR A 109 -9.14 6.34 15.92
CA TYR A 109 -9.54 4.96 15.61
C TYR A 109 -8.53 4.32 14.66
N PHE A 110 -8.40 3.00 14.75
CA PHE A 110 -7.65 2.22 13.77
C PHE A 110 -8.62 1.59 12.78
N VAL A 111 -8.31 1.69 11.50
CA VAL A 111 -9.06 1.05 10.42
C VAL A 111 -8.11 0.26 9.54
N VAL A 112 -8.59 -0.88 9.04
CA VAL A 112 -7.90 -1.64 8.01
C VAL A 112 -8.65 -1.41 6.71
N VAL A 113 -7.95 -0.87 5.71
CA VAL A 113 -8.51 -0.65 4.38
C VAL A 113 -7.80 -1.53 3.37
N ALA A 114 -8.52 -2.05 2.38
CA ALA A 114 -7.95 -2.77 1.26
C ALA A 114 -8.12 -1.95 -0.02
N TYR A 115 -7.02 -1.76 -0.73
CA TYR A 115 -6.98 -1.19 -2.07
C TYR A 115 -6.76 -2.31 -3.08
N ASN A 116 -7.63 -2.40 -4.07
CA ASN A 116 -7.50 -3.36 -5.16
C ASN A 116 -7.00 -2.64 -6.43
N PRO A 117 -5.76 -2.91 -6.88
CA PRO A 117 -5.18 -2.24 -8.05
C PRO A 117 -5.97 -2.46 -9.35
N ASN A 118 -6.60 -3.63 -9.50
CA ASN A 118 -7.32 -4.03 -10.70
C ASN A 118 -8.66 -3.30 -10.87
N THR A 119 -9.31 -2.93 -9.76
CA THR A 119 -10.61 -2.23 -9.76
C THR A 119 -10.50 -0.75 -9.39
N ASN A 120 -9.34 -0.30 -8.92
CA ASN A 120 -9.12 1.00 -8.28
C ASN A 120 -10.08 1.26 -7.09
N GLY A 121 -10.61 0.19 -6.50
CA GLY A 121 -11.52 0.21 -5.36
C GLY A 121 -10.78 0.34 -4.03
N LEU A 122 -11.39 1.05 -3.08
CA LEU A 122 -10.95 1.07 -1.68
C LEU A 122 -12.11 0.59 -0.80
N GLU A 123 -11.83 -0.39 0.05
CA GLU A 123 -12.81 -1.00 0.94
C GLU A 123 -12.35 -0.91 2.40
N LEU A 124 -13.31 -0.82 3.32
CA LEU A 124 -13.05 -0.91 4.76
C LEU A 124 -13.21 -2.36 5.19
N ILE A 125 -12.11 -2.99 5.58
CA ILE A 125 -12.08 -4.39 6.03
C ILE A 125 -12.49 -4.48 7.49
N SER A 126 -11.90 -3.66 8.36
CA SER A 126 -12.19 -3.69 9.79
C SER A 126 -11.89 -2.37 10.47
N THR A 127 -12.35 -2.25 11.71
CA THR A 127 -12.08 -1.09 12.57
C THR A 127 -11.95 -1.54 14.02
N SER A 128 -11.17 -0.77 14.80
CA SER A 128 -11.04 -0.96 16.25
C SER A 128 -12.34 -0.75 17.02
N GLU A 129 -13.32 -0.01 16.47
CA GLU A 129 -14.63 0.23 17.10
C GLU A 129 -15.78 -0.25 16.19
N SER A 130 -16.23 -1.48 16.42
CA SER A 130 -17.25 -2.13 15.58
C SER A 130 -18.59 -1.41 15.59
N ARG A 131 -18.95 -0.68 16.65
CA ARG A 131 -20.22 0.06 16.73
C ARG A 131 -20.30 1.21 15.74
N LEU A 132 -19.15 1.76 15.36
CA LEU A 132 -19.05 2.88 14.43
C LEU A 132 -18.75 2.44 12.99
N TYR A 133 -18.78 1.14 12.68
CA TYR A 133 -18.35 0.60 11.38
C TYR A 133 -18.95 1.36 10.18
N PHE A 134 -20.28 1.56 10.15
CA PHE A 134 -20.92 2.25 9.02
C PHE A 134 -20.60 3.75 8.95
N GLU A 135 -20.41 4.40 10.09
CA GLU A 135 -19.99 5.81 10.14
C GLU A 135 -18.56 5.97 9.61
N LEU A 136 -17.65 5.09 10.05
CA LEU A 136 -16.27 5.07 9.60
C LEU A 136 -16.15 4.66 8.13
N LEU A 137 -16.97 3.72 7.65
CA LEU A 137 -17.05 3.37 6.23
C LEU A 137 -17.40 4.60 5.37
N ASN A 138 -18.42 5.36 5.77
CA ASN A 138 -18.83 6.56 5.05
C ASN A 138 -17.75 7.65 5.12
N PHE A 139 -17.09 7.81 6.27
CA PHE A 139 -15.97 8.71 6.43
C PHE A 139 -14.81 8.35 5.47
N ILE A 140 -14.38 7.09 5.43
CA ILE A 140 -13.30 6.61 4.57
C ILE A 140 -13.65 6.78 3.10
N ARG A 141 -14.87 6.41 2.68
CA ARG A 141 -15.34 6.61 1.30
C ARG A 141 -15.31 8.08 0.89
N THR A 142 -15.76 8.98 1.77
CA THR A 142 -15.75 10.42 1.52
C THR A 142 -14.32 10.95 1.38
N LYS A 143 -13.43 10.60 2.31
CA LYS A 143 -12.00 10.97 2.26
C LYS A 143 -11.32 10.44 1.00
N TRP A 144 -11.59 9.20 0.60
CA TRP A 144 -11.06 8.60 -0.62
C TRP A 144 -11.55 9.31 -1.88
N ALA A 145 -12.84 9.64 -1.96
CA ALA A 145 -13.39 10.40 -3.09
C ALA A 145 -12.72 11.79 -3.20
N LEU A 146 -12.52 12.47 -2.07
CA LEU A 146 -11.87 13.77 -2.01
C LEU A 146 -10.36 13.69 -2.32
N SER A 147 -9.66 12.61 -1.99
CA SER A 147 -8.21 12.53 -2.24
C SER A 147 -7.83 12.66 -3.72
N LYS A 148 -8.76 12.35 -4.64
CA LYS A 148 -8.58 12.55 -6.10
C LYS A 148 -8.38 14.01 -6.50
N THR A 149 -8.84 14.97 -5.70
CA THR A 149 -8.70 16.40 -6.02
C THR A 149 -7.38 17.00 -5.55
N PHE A 150 -6.64 16.31 -4.67
CA PHE A 150 -5.43 16.84 -4.03
C PHE A 150 -4.13 16.32 -4.63
N ILE A 151 -4.17 15.19 -5.36
CA ILE A 151 -3.02 14.63 -6.08
C ILE A 151 -3.30 14.80 -7.58
N LYS A 152 -2.50 15.62 -8.26
CA LYS A 152 -2.55 15.87 -9.71
C LYS A 152 -1.32 15.32 -10.39
#